data_AF-U6C622-F1
#
_entry.id   AF-U6C622-F1
#
_cell.length_a   1.000
_cell.length_b   1.000
_cell.length_c   1.000
_cell.angle_alpha   90.00
_cell.angle_beta   90.00
_cell.angle_gamma   90.00
#
_symmetry.space_group_name_H-M   'P 1'
#
loop_
_entity.id
_entity.type
_entity.pdbx_description
1 polymer ?
#
loop_
_entity_poly.entity_id
_entity_poly.type
_entity_poly.pdbx_seq_one_letter_code
_entity_poly.pdbx_strand_id
1 'polypeptide(L)'
;MALSTERLGLFNPDKPMENRLTDLGPRHFWQYFPPVIQNNYGKWDYHDILEPGVLVHVAENGDKVFTVRCGGCRFMTVEHVREICEIADKHCDGFVRFTTRNNIEFMVDSQDKMEALKKDLESRKHITGSYKFPIGGTGAGVTNIVHTQGYIHCHTPATDASSMVKAVLDDLFD
;
A
#
# COMPACT_ATOMS: atom_id res chain seq x y z
N MET A 1 -2.72 9.96 -18.00
CA MET A 1 -1.94 9.59 -19.21
C MET A 1 -2.41 8.23 -19.70
N ALA A 2 -2.76 8.08 -20.97
CA ALA A 2 -3.02 6.75 -21.53
C ALA A 2 -1.72 5.92 -21.51
N LEU A 3 -1.81 4.65 -21.09
CA LEU A 3 -0.69 3.72 -21.19
C LEU A 3 -0.39 3.49 -22.68
N SER A 4 0.79 3.87 -23.15
CA SER A 4 1.20 3.61 -24.54
C SER A 4 1.44 2.12 -24.71
N THR A 5 0.74 1.50 -25.66
CA THR A 5 0.90 0.09 -26.03
C THR A 5 2.16 -0.18 -26.84
N GLU A 6 2.82 0.87 -27.34
CA GLU A 6 3.95 0.76 -28.27
C GLU A 6 5.26 1.31 -27.69
N ARG A 7 5.21 1.97 -26.52
CA ARG A 7 6.38 2.62 -25.89
C ARG A 7 7.59 1.69 -25.74
N LEU A 8 7.36 0.39 -25.53
CA LEU A 8 8.42 -0.62 -25.33
C LEU A 8 8.51 -1.63 -26.49
N GLY A 9 7.91 -1.31 -27.63
CA GLY A 9 7.78 -2.23 -28.77
C GLY A 9 6.69 -3.29 -28.59
N LEU A 10 6.27 -3.89 -29.69
CA LEU A 10 5.37 -5.05 -29.71
C LEU A 10 6.19 -6.33 -29.91
N PHE A 11 5.80 -7.41 -29.23
CA PHE A 11 6.44 -8.71 -29.38
C PHE A 11 6.20 -9.28 -30.79
N ASN A 12 7.28 -9.72 -31.45
CA ASN A 12 7.24 -10.42 -32.73
C ASN A 12 7.67 -11.89 -32.55
N PRO A 13 6.78 -12.88 -32.75
CA PRO A 13 7.12 -14.29 -32.57
C PRO A 13 8.13 -14.82 -33.60
N ASP A 14 8.16 -14.26 -34.82
CA ASP A 14 9.13 -14.64 -35.86
C ASP A 14 10.53 -14.08 -35.59
N LYS A 15 10.59 -12.99 -34.82
CA LYS A 15 11.83 -12.30 -34.44
C LYS A 15 11.85 -12.02 -32.93
N PRO A 16 11.96 -13.07 -32.09
CA PRO A 16 11.77 -12.95 -30.65
C PRO A 16 12.83 -12.10 -29.93
N MET A 17 13.92 -11.74 -30.61
CA MET A 17 14.99 -10.89 -30.09
C MET A 17 14.90 -9.43 -30.54
N GLU A 18 14.08 -9.14 -31.56
CA GLU A 18 13.87 -7.77 -32.05
C GLU A 18 13.15 -6.96 -30.98
N ASN A 19 13.65 -5.75 -30.67
CA ASN A 19 13.11 -4.85 -29.65
C ASN A 19 13.00 -5.42 -28.21
N ARG A 20 13.70 -6.52 -27.90
CA ARG A 20 13.71 -7.08 -26.55
C ARG A 20 14.55 -6.21 -25.61
N LEU A 21 13.91 -5.69 -24.56
CA LEU A 21 14.59 -5.00 -23.46
C LEU A 21 14.81 -5.98 -22.30
N THR A 22 16.06 -6.14 -21.86
CA THR A 22 16.46 -6.95 -20.70
C THR A 22 17.27 -6.12 -19.71
N ASP A 23 17.45 -6.64 -18.49
CA ASP A 23 18.38 -6.09 -17.50
C ASP A 23 18.09 -4.64 -17.02
N LEU A 24 16.83 -4.21 -17.14
CA LEU A 24 16.39 -2.85 -16.73
C LEU A 24 16.30 -2.66 -15.21
N GLY A 25 16.17 -3.73 -14.43
CA GLY A 25 15.91 -3.67 -13.00
C GLY A 25 14.56 -3.02 -12.64
N PRO A 26 14.34 -2.67 -11.36
CA PRO A 26 13.15 -1.96 -10.91
C PRO A 26 13.21 -0.47 -11.27
N ARG A 27 12.05 0.19 -11.27
CA ARG A 27 11.97 1.65 -11.30
C ARG A 27 12.57 2.21 -10.01
N HIS A 28 13.34 3.29 -10.11
CA HIS A 28 13.94 3.93 -8.94
C HIS A 28 12.86 4.54 -8.05
N PHE A 29 12.86 4.21 -6.75
CA PHE A 29 11.81 4.60 -5.80
C PHE A 29 11.60 6.12 -5.70
N TRP A 30 12.66 6.91 -5.95
CA TRP A 30 12.61 8.37 -5.95
C TRP A 30 11.54 8.95 -6.90
N GLN A 31 11.18 8.21 -7.96
CA GLN A 31 10.13 8.63 -8.90
C GLN A 31 8.73 8.62 -8.30
N TYR A 32 8.53 7.98 -7.14
CA TYR A 32 7.23 7.72 -6.53
C TYR A 32 7.12 8.23 -5.09
N PHE A 33 8.09 9.02 -4.63
CA PHE A 33 7.97 9.68 -3.34
C PHE A 33 7.03 10.88 -3.42
N PRO A 34 6.12 11.05 -2.44
CA PRO A 34 5.41 12.30 -2.24
C PRO A 34 6.42 13.47 -2.10
N PRO A 35 6.09 14.69 -2.54
CA PRO A 35 6.98 15.84 -2.44
C PRO A 35 7.52 16.08 -1.02
N VAL A 36 6.67 15.97 0.01
CA VAL A 36 7.08 16.12 1.42
C VAL A 36 8.13 15.09 1.84
N ILE A 37 8.08 13.87 1.29
CA ILE A 37 9.08 12.83 1.56
C ILE A 37 10.39 13.11 0.82
N GLN A 38 10.32 13.55 -0.44
CA GLN A 38 11.53 13.89 -1.22
C GLN A 38 12.28 15.07 -0.59
N ASN A 39 11.56 16.14 -0.24
CA ASN A 39 12.15 17.38 0.27
C ASN A 39 12.84 17.19 1.63
N ASN A 40 12.32 16.26 2.44
CA ASN A 40 12.79 15.99 3.80
C ASN A 40 13.56 14.66 3.92
N TYR A 41 13.95 14.05 2.81
CA TYR A 41 14.64 12.76 2.80
C TYR A 41 15.95 12.83 3.60
N GLY A 42 16.04 12.03 4.67
CA GLY A 42 17.20 11.98 5.56
C GLY A 42 17.28 13.12 6.58
N LYS A 43 16.23 13.95 6.72
CA LYS A 43 16.17 15.12 7.62
C LYS A 43 14.95 15.07 8.54
N TRP A 44 14.64 13.87 9.02
CA TRP A 44 13.55 13.63 9.97
C TRP A 44 14.07 13.78 11.40
N ASP A 45 13.37 14.58 12.20
CA ASP A 45 13.74 14.85 13.60
C ASP A 45 13.14 13.77 14.53
N TYR A 46 11.82 13.63 14.50
CA TYR A 46 11.11 12.62 15.29
C TYR A 46 9.86 12.10 14.58
N HIS A 47 9.28 11.06 15.18
CA HIS A 47 7.96 10.56 14.83
C HIS A 47 7.13 10.34 16.10
N ASP A 48 5.81 10.33 15.93
CA ASP A 48 4.88 9.99 17.00
C ASP A 48 3.72 9.14 16.46
N ILE A 49 3.10 8.37 17.35
CA ILE A 49 1.89 7.59 17.07
C ILE A 49 0.71 8.34 17.68
N LEU A 50 -0.07 9.01 16.83
CA LEU A 50 -1.17 9.86 17.29
C LEU A 50 -2.35 9.03 17.80
N GLU A 51 -2.61 7.90 17.14
CA GLU A 51 -3.67 6.93 17.45
C GLU A 51 -3.38 5.61 16.70
N PRO A 52 -4.08 4.50 16.99
CA PRO A 52 -3.91 3.26 16.25
C PRO A 52 -4.07 3.43 14.74
N GLY A 53 -3.03 3.09 13.99
CA GLY A 53 -2.99 3.26 12.53
C GLY A 53 -2.52 4.63 12.03
N VAL A 54 -2.29 5.61 12.90
CA VAL A 54 -1.91 6.97 12.47
C VAL A 54 -0.57 7.39 13.07
N LEU A 55 0.33 7.81 12.18
CA LEU A 55 1.67 8.29 12.51
C LEU A 55 1.83 9.72 12.05
N VAL A 56 2.68 10.48 12.73
CA VAL A 56 3.24 11.74 12.20
C VAL A 56 4.75 11.64 12.22
N HIS A 57 5.39 12.09 11.15
CA HIS A 57 6.83 12.37 11.14
C HIS A 57 7.03 13.87 10.99
N VAL A 58 7.98 14.42 11.75
CA VAL A 58 8.32 15.84 11.76
C VAL A 58 9.76 15.99 11.30
N ALA A 59 9.98 16.81 10.29
CA ALA A 59 11.30 17.11 9.76
C ALA A 59 11.99 18.22 10.58
N GLU A 60 13.32 18.33 10.45
CA GLU A 60 14.14 19.35 11.13
C GLU A 60 13.68 20.79 10.84
N ASN A 61 13.05 21.02 9.68
CA ASN A 61 12.50 22.32 9.27
C ASN A 61 11.06 22.57 9.76
N GLY A 62 10.45 21.61 10.46
CA GLY A 62 9.08 21.66 10.96
C GLY A 62 8.02 21.10 9.99
N ASP A 63 8.38 20.68 8.78
CA ASP A 63 7.45 20.00 7.87
C ASP A 63 6.92 18.73 8.50
N LYS A 64 5.65 18.40 8.23
CA LYS A 64 4.99 17.22 8.76
C LYS A 64 4.44 16.35 7.64
N VAL A 65 4.52 15.04 7.86
CA VAL A 65 3.79 14.05 7.06
C VAL A 65 3.01 13.13 7.99
N PHE A 66 1.70 13.07 7.78
CA PHE A 66 0.80 12.18 8.46
C PHE A 66 0.62 10.93 7.63
N THR A 67 0.75 9.76 8.24
CA THR A 67 0.60 8.47 7.58
C THR A 67 -0.57 7.72 8.20
N VAL A 68 -1.54 7.32 7.38
CA VAL A 68 -2.65 6.44 7.77
C VAL A 68 -2.37 5.05 7.22
N ARG A 69 -2.12 4.10 8.13
CA ARG A 69 -1.87 2.70 7.85
C ARG A 69 -3.18 1.92 7.93
N CYS A 70 -3.46 1.15 6.88
CA CYS A 70 -4.59 0.24 6.82
C CYS A 70 -4.16 -1.18 6.47
N GLY A 71 -4.93 -2.15 6.98
CA GLY A 71 -4.76 -3.56 6.67
C GLY A 71 -5.02 -3.84 5.19
N GLY A 72 -4.24 -4.76 4.63
CA GLY A 72 -4.44 -5.27 3.27
C GLY A 72 -4.45 -6.79 3.25
N CYS A 73 -5.21 -7.40 2.35
CA CYS A 73 -5.33 -8.87 2.25
C CYS A 73 -4.13 -9.56 1.57
N ARG A 74 -3.10 -8.80 1.14
CA ARG A 74 -1.94 -9.23 0.34
C ARG A 74 -2.32 -9.78 -1.04
N PHE A 75 -3.14 -10.82 -1.10
CA PHE A 75 -3.73 -11.33 -2.34
C PHE A 75 -4.97 -10.51 -2.69
N MET A 76 -4.88 -9.68 -3.73
CA MET A 76 -5.91 -8.69 -4.07
C MET A 76 -6.22 -8.68 -5.56
N THR A 77 -7.44 -8.26 -5.89
CA THR A 77 -7.88 -8.09 -7.29
C THR A 77 -7.35 -6.78 -7.86
N VAL A 78 -7.29 -6.68 -9.20
CA VAL A 78 -6.97 -5.42 -9.87
C VAL A 78 -7.99 -4.32 -9.59
N GLU A 79 -9.24 -4.68 -9.28
CA GLU A 79 -10.28 -3.74 -8.86
C GLU A 79 -9.95 -3.10 -7.51
N HIS A 80 -9.52 -3.90 -6.53
CA HIS A 80 -9.11 -3.38 -5.24
C HIS A 80 -7.85 -2.49 -5.35
N VAL A 81 -6.90 -2.86 -6.20
CA VAL A 81 -5.73 -1.99 -6.50
C VAL A 81 -6.16 -0.66 -7.12
N ARG A 82 -7.12 -0.66 -8.03
CA ARG A 82 -7.66 0.58 -8.62
C ARG A 82 -8.39 1.44 -7.59
N GLU A 83 -9.07 0.82 -6.63
CA GLU A 83 -9.70 1.53 -5.51
C GLU A 83 -8.65 2.16 -4.57
N ILE A 84 -7.53 1.46 -4.31
CA ILE A 84 -6.37 2.05 -3.61
C ILE A 84 -5.86 3.29 -4.37
N CYS A 85 -5.71 3.20 -5.69
CA CYS A 85 -5.29 4.33 -6.52
C CYS A 85 -6.31 5.48 -6.50
N GLU A 86 -7.61 5.19 -6.53
CA GLU A 86 -8.66 6.22 -6.45
C GLU A 86 -8.59 7.00 -5.14
N ILE A 87 -8.37 6.32 -4.01
CA ILE A 87 -8.15 6.97 -2.71
C ILE A 87 -6.88 7.81 -2.72
N ALA A 88 -5.78 7.28 -3.28
CA ALA A 88 -4.51 7.98 -3.39
C ALA A 88 -4.63 9.24 -4.26
N ASP A 89 -5.31 9.17 -5.40
CA ASP A 89 -5.56 10.30 -6.30
C ASP A 89 -6.43 11.36 -5.61
N LYS A 90 -7.42 10.94 -4.82
CA LYS A 90 -8.36 11.83 -4.14
C LYS A 90 -7.75 12.57 -2.94
N HIS A 91 -6.89 11.91 -2.17
CA HIS A 91 -6.43 12.43 -0.87
C HIS A 91 -4.92 12.65 -0.77
N CYS A 92 -4.13 11.94 -1.58
CA CYS A 92 -2.68 11.82 -1.41
C CYS A 92 -1.89 12.19 -2.69
N ASP A 93 -2.48 12.99 -3.58
CA ASP A 93 -1.88 13.43 -4.85
C ASP A 93 -1.37 12.27 -5.74
N GLY A 94 -2.03 11.12 -5.67
CA GLY A 94 -1.70 9.91 -6.42
C GLY A 94 -0.58 9.07 -5.81
N PHE A 95 -0.12 9.39 -4.60
CA PHE A 95 0.93 8.65 -3.89
C PHE A 95 0.35 7.68 -2.86
N VAL A 96 0.88 6.46 -2.85
CA VAL A 96 0.60 5.42 -1.87
C VAL A 96 1.81 4.51 -1.74
N ARG A 97 2.01 3.89 -0.58
CA ARG A 97 3.05 2.88 -0.39
C ARG A 97 2.50 1.64 0.29
N PHE A 98 3.27 0.56 0.20
CA PHE A 98 3.02 -0.67 0.94
C PHE A 98 4.13 -0.89 1.98
N THR A 99 3.75 -1.46 3.12
CA THR A 99 4.70 -1.82 4.18
C THR A 99 5.32 -3.18 3.93
N THR A 100 6.39 -3.49 4.65
CA THR A 100 7.04 -4.82 4.63
C THR A 100 6.15 -5.94 5.16
N ARG A 101 5.00 -5.61 5.78
CA ARG A 101 3.97 -6.57 6.21
C ARG A 101 2.70 -6.52 5.37
N ASN A 102 2.78 -5.98 4.16
CA ASN A 102 1.71 -5.92 3.17
C ASN A 102 0.50 -5.06 3.60
N ASN A 103 0.69 -4.14 4.54
CA ASN A 103 -0.29 -3.08 4.80
C ASN A 103 -0.14 -1.97 3.76
N ILE A 104 -1.19 -1.17 3.63
CA ILE A 104 -1.24 -0.01 2.75
C ILE A 104 -1.07 1.25 3.60
N GLU A 105 -0.28 2.20 3.12
CA GLU A 105 -0.09 3.49 3.78
C GLU A 105 -0.35 4.64 2.82
N PHE A 106 -1.23 5.52 3.25
CA PHE A 106 -1.57 6.78 2.61
C PHE A 106 -0.93 7.91 3.40
N MET A 107 -0.38 8.91 2.70
CA MET A 107 0.39 9.99 3.31
C MET A 107 -0.15 11.35 2.89
N VAL A 108 -0.33 12.24 3.86
CA VAL A 108 -0.83 13.61 3.65
C VAL A 108 -0.02 14.60 4.49
N ASP A 109 -0.04 15.88 4.11
CA ASP A 109 0.78 16.95 4.70
C ASP A 109 0.05 17.79 5.76
N SER A 110 -1.24 17.53 6.01
CA SER A 110 -2.02 18.25 7.01
C SER A 110 -3.01 17.36 7.77
N GLN A 111 -3.34 17.78 8.99
CA GLN A 111 -4.27 17.07 9.87
C GLN A 111 -5.70 17.03 9.30
N ASP A 112 -6.17 18.11 8.67
CA ASP A 112 -7.51 18.14 8.06
C ASP A 112 -7.65 17.12 6.92
N LYS A 113 -6.61 16.98 6.08
CA LYS A 113 -6.57 15.96 5.02
C LYS A 113 -6.54 14.55 5.62
N MET A 114 -5.83 14.37 6.73
CA MET A 114 -5.74 13.08 7.43
C MET A 114 -7.11 12.64 7.96
N GLU A 115 -7.87 13.53 8.60
CA GLU A 115 -9.22 13.21 9.08
C GLU A 115 -10.20 12.92 7.93
N ALA A 116 -10.12 13.69 6.83
CA ALA A 116 -10.92 13.43 5.64
C ALA A 116 -10.63 12.05 5.01
N LEU A 117 -9.35 11.67 4.95
CA LEU A 117 -8.89 10.37 4.48
C LEU A 117 -9.37 9.23 5.38
N LYS A 118 -9.20 9.34 6.70
CA LYS A 118 -9.64 8.32 7.66
C LYS A 118 -11.13 8.01 7.50
N LYS A 119 -11.97 9.05 7.42
CA LYS A 119 -13.41 8.90 7.25
C LYS A 119 -13.78 8.18 5.96
N ASP A 120 -13.07 8.44 4.86
CA ASP A 120 -13.27 7.74 3.59
C ASP A 120 -12.90 6.25 3.72
N LEU A 121 -11.74 5.94 4.30
CA LEU A 121 -11.26 4.58 4.52
C LEU A 121 -12.22 3.75 5.38
N GLU A 122 -12.69 4.32 6.50
CA GLU A 122 -13.63 3.66 7.42
C GLU A 122 -15.00 3.36 6.79
N SER A 123 -15.43 4.17 5.82
CA SER A 123 -16.71 3.98 5.13
C SER A 123 -16.71 2.80 4.15
N ARG A 124 -15.53 2.27 3.80
CA ARG A 124 -15.36 1.29 2.72
C ARG A 124 -15.41 -0.15 3.25
N LYS A 125 -16.49 -0.85 2.88
CA LYS A 125 -16.70 -2.27 3.20
C LYS A 125 -16.95 -3.09 1.95
N HIS A 126 -16.59 -4.36 2.00
CA HIS A 126 -17.07 -5.35 1.03
C HIS A 126 -18.58 -5.56 1.23
N ILE A 127 -19.26 -6.05 0.20
CA ILE A 127 -20.70 -6.35 0.26
C ILE A 127 -21.04 -7.35 1.37
N THR A 128 -20.09 -8.20 1.74
CA THR A 128 -20.20 -9.20 2.82
C THR A 128 -19.86 -8.67 4.21
N GLY A 129 -19.56 -7.37 4.35
CA GLY A 129 -19.42 -6.68 5.63
C GLY A 129 -18.00 -6.46 6.14
N SER A 130 -16.99 -7.13 5.58
CA SER A 130 -15.59 -6.91 5.99
C SER A 130 -15.10 -5.53 5.57
N TYR A 131 -14.28 -4.88 6.41
CA TYR A 131 -13.61 -3.63 6.06
C TYR A 131 -12.67 -3.84 4.87
N LYS A 132 -12.69 -2.91 3.91
CA LYS A 132 -11.72 -2.90 2.81
C LYS A 132 -10.37 -2.35 3.25
N PHE A 133 -10.38 -1.36 4.14
CA PHE A 133 -9.20 -0.64 4.61
C PHE A 133 -9.25 -0.41 6.13
N PRO A 134 -9.24 -1.46 6.98
CA PRO A 134 -9.26 -1.28 8.43
C PRO A 134 -8.01 -0.54 8.91
N ILE A 135 -8.19 0.57 9.61
CA ILE A 135 -7.09 1.43 10.09
C ILE A 135 -6.47 0.81 11.34
N GLY A 136 -5.13 0.70 11.40
CA GLY A 136 -4.45 0.11 12.54
C GLY A 136 -3.02 -0.36 12.29
N GLY A 137 -2.54 -1.27 13.14
CA GLY A 137 -1.25 -1.95 12.97
C GLY A 137 -0.02 -1.09 13.22
N THR A 138 -0.14 -0.07 14.10
CA THR A 138 0.97 0.74 14.65
C THR A 138 1.13 0.45 16.15
N GLY A 139 2.30 0.78 16.70
CA GLY A 139 2.57 0.61 18.14
C GLY A 139 2.57 -0.84 18.60
N ALA A 140 2.23 -1.04 19.87
CA ALA A 140 2.19 -2.35 20.54
C ALA A 140 0.84 -3.07 20.34
N GLY A 141 0.48 -3.34 19.08
CA GLY A 141 -0.70 -4.14 18.71
C GLY A 141 -0.33 -5.32 17.81
N VAL A 142 -1.34 -6.07 17.36
CA VAL A 142 -1.15 -7.10 16.33
C VAL A 142 -1.28 -6.45 14.96
N THR A 143 -0.19 -6.43 14.21
CA THR A 143 -0.20 -6.02 12.80
C THR A 143 -0.37 -7.25 11.90
N ASN A 144 -0.51 -7.01 10.60
CA ASN A 144 -0.84 -8.01 9.60
C ASN A 144 0.11 -9.23 9.59
N ILE A 145 -0.38 -10.38 9.11
CA ILE A 145 0.35 -11.65 9.09
C ILE A 145 1.06 -11.81 7.74
N VAL A 146 2.40 -11.90 7.78
CA VAL A 146 3.20 -12.32 6.63
C VAL A 146 2.89 -13.79 6.34
N HIS A 147 2.49 -14.09 5.10
CA HIS A 147 2.02 -15.43 4.71
C HIS A 147 2.40 -15.77 3.26
N THR A 148 2.21 -17.04 2.91
CA THR A 148 2.68 -17.65 1.66
C THR A 148 1.53 -17.99 0.72
N GLN A 149 1.79 -18.79 -0.33
CA GLN A 149 0.81 -19.09 -1.36
C GLN A 149 -0.32 -20.04 -0.91
N GLY A 150 -0.06 -20.99 -0.02
CA GLY A 150 -1.05 -22.02 0.34
C GLY A 150 -1.60 -22.76 -0.88
N TYR A 151 -2.90 -23.08 -0.86
CA TYR A 151 -3.59 -23.78 -1.95
C TYR A 151 -3.89 -22.89 -3.17
N ILE A 152 -3.64 -21.57 -3.08
CA ILE A 152 -3.92 -20.64 -4.19
C ILE A 152 -2.99 -20.89 -5.38
N HIS A 153 -1.74 -21.32 -5.15
CA HIS A 153 -0.75 -21.42 -6.22
C HIS A 153 0.37 -22.44 -6.00
N CYS A 154 0.69 -22.83 -4.75
CA CYS A 154 1.80 -23.76 -4.53
C CYS A 154 1.38 -25.20 -4.84
N HIS A 155 2.33 -26.03 -5.29
CA HIS A 155 2.12 -27.47 -5.53
C HIS A 155 2.55 -28.36 -4.36
N THR A 156 3.29 -27.83 -3.38
CA THR A 156 3.70 -28.52 -2.14
C THR A 156 3.07 -28.02 -0.84
N PRO A 157 1.88 -27.37 -0.81
CA PRO A 157 1.30 -26.89 0.44
C PRO A 157 0.77 -28.06 1.28
N ALA A 158 1.02 -28.00 2.59
CA ALA A 158 0.41 -28.92 3.57
C ALA A 158 -0.80 -28.29 4.29
N THR A 159 -1.06 -27.00 4.06
CA THR A 159 -2.22 -26.25 4.55
C THR A 159 -2.43 -25.02 3.67
N ASP A 160 -3.62 -24.42 3.74
CA ASP A 160 -3.85 -23.13 3.13
C ASP A 160 -3.22 -21.97 3.92
N ALA A 161 -2.97 -20.85 3.24
CA ALA A 161 -2.41 -19.64 3.83
C ALA A 161 -3.48 -18.56 4.01
N SER A 162 -4.18 -18.17 2.95
CA SER A 162 -5.07 -17.01 2.98
C SER A 162 -6.30 -17.21 3.88
N SER A 163 -6.91 -18.39 3.87
CA SER A 163 -8.04 -18.68 4.77
C SER A 163 -7.63 -18.70 6.24
N MET A 164 -6.47 -19.28 6.56
CA MET A 164 -5.93 -19.33 7.93
C MET A 164 -5.60 -17.93 8.44
N VAL A 165 -4.95 -17.10 7.61
CA VAL A 165 -4.66 -15.70 7.97
C VAL A 165 -5.94 -14.92 8.22
N LYS A 166 -6.95 -15.08 7.35
CA LYS A 166 -8.25 -14.43 7.53
C LYS A 166 -8.90 -14.86 8.85
N ALA A 167 -8.96 -16.15 9.14
CA ALA A 167 -9.55 -16.65 10.38
C ALA A 167 -8.86 -16.10 11.63
N VAL A 168 -7.52 -16.08 11.65
CA VAL A 168 -6.76 -15.56 12.80
C VAL A 168 -6.90 -14.04 12.95
N LEU A 169 -6.84 -13.28 11.85
CA LEU A 169 -7.00 -11.83 11.92
C LEU A 169 -8.42 -11.39 12.30
N ASP A 170 -9.44 -12.21 12.03
CA ASP A 170 -10.81 -11.96 12.50
C ASP A 170 -10.95 -12.15 14.00
N ASP A 171 -10.30 -13.17 14.57
CA ASP A 171 -10.31 -13.44 16.02
C ASP A 171 -9.49 -12.42 16.82
N LEU A 172 -8.51 -11.78 16.18
CA LEU A 172 -7.60 -10.79 16.79
C LEU A 172 -7.90 -9.34 16.38
N PHE A 173 -9.10 -9.05 15.86
CA PHE A 173 -9.41 -7.74 15.30
C PHE A 173 -9.71 -6.67 16.35
N ASP A 174 -10.34 -7.06 17.47
CA ASP A 174 -10.73 -6.18 18.58
C ASP A 174 -9.58 -5.97 19.59
#